data_AF-H1XW89-F1
#
_entry.id   AF-H1XW89-F1
#
_cell.length_a   1.000
_cell.length_b   1.000
_cell.length_c   1.000
_cell.angle_alpha   90.00
_cell.angle_beta   90.00
_cell.angle_gamma   90.00
#
_symmetry.space_group_name_H-M   'P 1'
#
loop_
_entity.id
_entity.type
_entity.pdbx_description
1 polymer ?
#
loop_
_entity_poly.entity_id
_entity_poly.type
_entity_poly.pdbx_seq_one_letter_code
_entity_poly.pdbx_strand_id
1 'polypeptide(L)'
;MYNKDGILTVLLGVLWLPFFLFGSDTNISLHPAVKLLDAHGVPVIQSGQPISTEKTCSACHDYEFITIHSYHAQQGKNEFFTDETRPKNFADFVLLPGMFAMSSL
;
A
#
# COMPACT_ATOMS: atom_id res chain seq x y z
N MET A 1 19.34 57.52 -1.50
CA MET A 1 20.51 56.83 -0.90
C MET A 1 20.16 55.36 -0.81
N TYR A 2 20.61 54.56 -1.77
CA TYR A 2 20.35 53.12 -1.75
C TYR A 2 21.33 52.50 -0.74
N ASN A 3 20.86 51.75 0.26
CA ASN A 3 21.78 51.11 1.19
C ASN A 3 22.50 49.96 0.46
N LYS A 4 23.82 50.04 0.40
CA LYS A 4 24.68 48.97 -0.13
C LYS A 4 24.35 47.60 0.48
N ASP A 5 23.85 47.59 1.72
CA ASP A 5 23.51 46.40 2.48
C ASP A 5 22.20 45.74 1.98
N GLY A 6 21.25 46.53 1.49
CA GLY A 6 19.99 46.02 0.90
C GLY A 6 20.15 45.50 -0.52
N ILE A 7 21.09 46.05 -1.30
CA ILE A 7 21.43 45.52 -2.63
C ILE A 7 22.05 44.12 -2.50
N LEU A 8 22.93 43.93 -1.53
CA LEU A 8 23.58 42.64 -1.31
C LEU A 8 22.58 41.55 -0.89
N THR A 9 21.59 41.89 -0.04
CA THR A 9 20.56 40.93 0.38
C THR A 9 19.64 40.52 -0.77
N VAL A 10 19.25 41.49 -1.62
CA VAL A 10 18.43 41.21 -2.80
C VAL A 10 19.19 40.35 -3.83
N LEU A 11 20.46 40.67 -4.09
CA LEU A 11 21.28 39.92 -5.05
C LEU A 11 21.54 38.48 -4.60
N LEU A 12 21.78 38.27 -3.30
CA LEU A 12 21.89 36.91 -2.75
C LEU A 12 20.55 36.18 -2.89
N GLY A 13 19.43 36.78 -2.51
CA GLY A 13 18.10 36.16 -2.68
C GLY A 13 17.78 35.77 -4.13
N VAL A 14 18.14 36.61 -5.11
CA VAL A 14 17.96 36.32 -6.54
C VAL A 14 18.92 35.23 -7.04
N LEU A 15 20.11 35.11 -6.45
CA LEU A 15 21.07 34.07 -6.80
C LEU A 15 20.62 32.67 -6.31
N TRP A 16 19.89 32.60 -5.19
CA TRP A 16 19.35 31.34 -4.65
C TRP A 16 17.96 30.96 -5.22
N LEU A 17 17.27 31.90 -5.88
CA LEU A 17 15.96 31.69 -6.52
C LEU A 17 15.89 30.51 -7.49
N PRO A 18 16.90 30.21 -8.34
CA PRO A 18 16.87 29.04 -9.21
C PRO A 18 16.89 27.73 -8.42
N PHE A 19 17.54 27.71 -7.25
CA PHE A 19 17.69 26.51 -6.42
C PHE A 19 16.34 26.00 -5.89
N PHE A 20 15.38 26.90 -5.67
CA PHE A 20 14.02 26.55 -5.25
C PHE A 20 13.08 26.19 -6.41
N LEU A 21 13.47 26.48 -7.65
CA LEU A 21 12.65 26.20 -8.85
C LEU A 21 12.97 24.84 -9.49
N PHE A 22 14.04 24.17 -9.07
CA PHE A 22 14.33 22.79 -9.46
C PHE A 22 13.79 21.81 -8.43
N GLY A 23 12.46 21.76 -8.30
CA GLY A 23 11.79 20.64 -7.65
C GLY A 23 11.95 19.38 -8.50
N SER A 24 12.44 18.29 -7.92
CA SER A 24 12.59 17.01 -8.60
C SER A 24 11.23 16.34 -8.77
N ASP A 25 10.48 16.70 -9.81
CA ASP A 25 9.30 15.96 -10.24
C ASP A 25 9.72 14.73 -11.06
N THR A 26 10.37 13.78 -10.39
CA THR A 26 10.45 12.42 -10.89
C THR A 26 9.60 11.54 -9.99
N ASN A 27 8.27 11.69 -10.10
CA ASN A 27 7.36 10.67 -9.62
C ASN A 27 7.48 9.45 -10.54
N ILE A 28 8.62 8.76 -10.47
CA ILE A 28 8.77 7.43 -11.01
C ILE A 28 7.95 6.55 -10.09
N SER A 29 6.76 6.19 -10.54
CA SER A 29 5.93 5.22 -9.83
C SER A 29 6.70 3.89 -9.81
N LEU A 30 7.25 3.56 -8.65
CA LEU A 30 7.99 2.31 -8.42
C LEU A 30 7.06 1.08 -8.45
N HIS A 31 5.75 1.29 -8.60
CA HIS A 31 4.77 0.24 -8.75
C HIS A 31 3.73 0.62 -9.82
N PRO A 32 3.28 -0.33 -10.65
CA PRO A 32 2.13 -0.10 -11.51
C PRO A 32 0.87 0.11 -10.67
N ALA A 33 -0.13 0.78 -11.26
CA ALA A 33 -1.44 0.88 -10.67
C ALA A 33 -2.05 -0.53 -10.50
N VAL A 34 -2.53 -0.85 -9.30
CA VAL A 34 -3.10 -2.16 -8.97
C VAL A 34 -4.63 -2.03 -8.95
N LYS A 35 -5.32 -2.96 -9.62
CA LYS A 35 -6.78 -3.07 -9.53
C LYS A 35 -7.14 -3.86 -8.28
N LEU A 36 -7.96 -3.27 -7.41
CA LEU A 36 -8.50 -3.96 -6.25
C LEU A 36 -9.70 -4.82 -6.69
N LEU A 37 -9.57 -6.13 -6.57
CA LEU A 37 -10.55 -7.11 -7.04
C LEU A 37 -11.18 -7.83 -5.85
N ASP A 38 -12.44 -8.23 -5.99
CA ASP A 38 -13.12 -9.14 -5.07
C ASP A 38 -12.77 -10.61 -5.36
N ALA A 39 -13.39 -11.53 -4.61
CA ALA A 39 -13.15 -12.98 -4.74
C ALA A 39 -13.52 -13.55 -6.13
N HIS A 40 -14.41 -12.87 -6.86
CA HIS A 40 -14.81 -13.22 -8.23
C HIS A 40 -13.93 -12.55 -9.30
N GLY A 41 -12.95 -11.75 -8.89
CA GLY A 41 -12.09 -11.01 -9.81
C GLY A 41 -12.73 -9.73 -10.36
N VAL A 42 -13.83 -9.27 -9.79
CA VAL A 42 -14.52 -8.04 -10.21
C VAL A 42 -13.94 -6.86 -9.42
N PRO A 43 -13.74 -5.68 -10.04
CA PRO A 43 -13.31 -4.51 -9.30
C PRO A 43 -14.26 -4.19 -8.13
N VAL A 44 -13.71 -3.99 -6.93
CA VAL A 44 -14.53 -3.74 -5.72
C VAL A 44 -15.40 -2.48 -5.82
N ILE A 45 -14.97 -1.51 -6.63
CA ILE A 45 -15.74 -0.31 -6.93
C ILE A 45 -17.01 -0.59 -7.77
N GLN A 46 -17.05 -1.73 -8.45
CA GLN A 46 -18.21 -2.20 -9.22
C GLN A 46 -19.07 -3.17 -8.41
N SER A 47 -18.44 -4.10 -7.67
CA SER A 47 -19.18 -5.15 -6.95
C SER A 47 -19.65 -4.74 -5.55
N GLY A 48 -19.03 -3.75 -4.93
CA GLY A 48 -19.27 -3.38 -3.53
C GLY A 48 -18.82 -4.45 -2.53
N GLN A 49 -18.16 -5.51 -3.00
CA GLN A 49 -17.69 -6.61 -2.18
C GLN A 49 -16.32 -6.30 -1.56
N PRO A 50 -15.94 -6.99 -0.47
CA PRO A 50 -14.60 -6.88 0.09
C PRO A 50 -13.51 -7.26 -0.92
N ILE A 51 -12.33 -6.69 -0.72
CA ILE A 51 -11.14 -7.03 -1.51
C ILE A 51 -10.71 -8.47 -1.27
N SER A 52 -10.45 -9.21 -2.36
CA SER A 52 -9.68 -10.44 -2.33
C SER A 52 -8.23 -10.13 -2.64
N THR A 53 -7.38 -10.37 -1.66
CA THR A 53 -5.95 -10.18 -1.78
C THR A 53 -5.29 -11.23 -2.66
N GLU A 54 -5.81 -12.46 -2.70
CA GLU A 54 -5.38 -13.46 -3.69
C GLU A 54 -5.59 -12.90 -5.09
N LYS A 55 -6.82 -12.45 -5.43
CA LYS A 55 -7.09 -11.96 -6.78
C LYS A 55 -6.34 -10.66 -7.11
N THR A 56 -6.20 -9.77 -6.14
CA THR A 56 -5.54 -8.47 -6.32
C THR A 56 -4.01 -8.60 -6.45
N CYS A 57 -3.36 -9.35 -5.55
CA CYS A 57 -1.91 -9.43 -5.47
C CYS A 57 -1.32 -10.47 -6.43
N SER A 58 -2.09 -11.50 -6.82
CA SER A 58 -1.61 -12.52 -7.78
C SER A 58 -1.34 -11.96 -9.18
N ALA A 59 -1.77 -10.73 -9.47
CA ALA A 59 -1.46 -10.06 -10.73
C ALA A 59 0.04 -9.78 -10.91
N CYS A 60 0.78 -9.63 -9.81
CA CYS A 60 2.21 -9.27 -9.82
C CYS A 60 3.08 -10.18 -8.96
N HIS A 61 2.49 -10.96 -8.05
CA HIS A 61 3.21 -11.81 -7.11
C HIS A 61 2.70 -13.24 -7.14
N ASP A 62 3.58 -14.21 -6.85
CA ASP A 62 3.14 -15.56 -6.51
C ASP A 62 2.53 -15.52 -5.10
N TYR A 63 1.21 -15.39 -5.06
CA TYR A 63 0.46 -15.30 -3.82
C TYR A 63 0.61 -16.56 -2.98
N GLU A 64 0.61 -17.75 -3.60
CA GLU A 64 0.78 -19.01 -2.89
C GLU A 64 2.16 -19.06 -2.21
N PHE A 65 3.22 -18.75 -2.94
CA PHE A 65 4.57 -18.66 -2.38
C PHE A 65 4.65 -17.69 -1.20
N ILE A 66 4.07 -16.49 -1.34
CA ILE A 66 4.05 -15.49 -0.25
C ILE A 66 3.29 -16.02 0.96
N THR A 67 2.11 -16.62 0.76
CA THR A 67 1.32 -17.13 1.88
C THR A 67 2.03 -18.25 2.62
N ILE A 68 2.80 -19.10 1.94
CA ILE A 68 3.52 -20.22 2.56
C ILE A 68 4.82 -19.76 3.25
N HIS A 69 5.51 -18.77 2.69
CA HIS A 69 6.88 -18.41 3.12
C HIS A 69 6.99 -17.06 3.84
N SER A 70 5.92 -16.27 3.91
CA SER A 70 5.89 -14.99 4.64
C SER A 70 5.08 -15.12 5.93
N TYR A 71 5.78 -15.27 7.06
CA TYR A 71 5.18 -15.26 8.39
C TYR A 71 4.36 -13.98 8.67
N HIS A 72 4.79 -12.84 8.10
CA HIS A 72 4.06 -11.58 8.20
C HIS A 72 2.80 -11.52 7.33
N ALA A 73 2.71 -12.30 6.25
CA ALA A 73 1.47 -12.46 5.49
C ALA A 73 0.50 -13.43 6.20
N GLN A 74 1.03 -14.39 6.96
CA GLN A 74 0.23 -15.30 7.81
C GLN A 74 -0.13 -14.70 9.18
N GLN A 75 0.51 -13.60 9.59
CA GLN A 75 0.57 -13.02 10.94
C GLN A 75 0.19 -13.97 12.10
N GLY A 76 0.82 -15.12 12.19
CA GLY A 76 0.59 -15.99 13.35
C GLY A 76 -0.74 -16.76 13.36
N LYS A 77 -1.47 -16.87 12.23
CA LYS A 77 -2.77 -17.58 12.17
C LYS A 77 -2.69 -19.00 12.74
N ASN A 78 -1.60 -19.72 12.49
CA ASN A 78 -1.41 -21.10 12.95
C ASN A 78 -1.01 -21.15 14.44
N GLU A 79 -0.59 -20.02 14.99
CA GLU A 79 -0.12 -19.83 16.35
C GLU A 79 -1.23 -19.31 17.28
N PHE A 80 -2.25 -18.62 16.74
CA PHE A 80 -3.40 -18.10 17.52
C PHE A 80 -4.56 -19.11 17.66
N PHE A 81 -4.75 -20.02 16.70
CA PHE A 81 -5.86 -20.97 16.71
C PHE A 81 -5.44 -22.36 16.20
N THR A 82 -5.91 -23.41 16.87
CA THR A 82 -5.93 -24.77 16.32
C THR A 82 -7.25 -25.00 15.58
N ASP A 83 -7.35 -26.04 14.76
CA ASP A 83 -8.62 -26.37 14.06
C ASP A 83 -9.81 -26.54 15.01
N GLU A 84 -9.54 -26.95 16.25
CA GLU A 84 -10.54 -27.09 17.33
C GLU A 84 -10.98 -25.75 17.93
N THR A 85 -10.09 -24.76 18.01
CA THR A 85 -10.37 -23.50 18.72
C THR A 85 -10.84 -22.37 17.81
N ARG A 86 -10.97 -22.63 16.50
CA ARG A 86 -11.47 -21.67 15.52
C ARG A 86 -13.00 -21.44 15.69
N PRO A 87 -13.45 -20.20 15.99
CA PRO A 87 -14.87 -19.93 16.14
C PRO A 87 -15.59 -19.99 14.78
N LYS A 88 -16.64 -20.82 14.70
CA LYS A 88 -17.36 -21.13 13.44
C LYS A 88 -18.27 -20.02 12.90
N ASN A 89 -18.54 -18.98 13.72
CA ASN A 89 -19.53 -17.92 13.42
C ASN A 89 -18.96 -16.50 13.55
N PHE A 90 -17.63 -16.36 13.66
CA PHE A 90 -16.99 -15.05 13.64
C PHE A 90 -16.74 -14.71 12.18
N ALA A 91 -17.23 -13.56 11.70
CA ALA A 91 -16.90 -13.10 10.35
C ALA A 91 -15.36 -13.05 10.26
N ASP A 92 -14.79 -13.81 9.31
CA ASP A 92 -13.34 -13.98 9.12
C ASP A 92 -12.59 -12.64 8.97
N PHE A 93 -13.33 -11.55 8.75
CA PHE A 93 -12.84 -10.18 8.72
C PHE A 93 -12.26 -9.66 10.06
N VAL A 94 -12.72 -10.14 11.22
CA VAL A 94 -12.35 -9.54 12.53
C VAL A 94 -11.20 -10.30 13.24
N LEU A 95 -10.90 -11.52 12.82
CA LEU A 95 -9.77 -12.32 13.34
C LEU A 95 -8.57 -12.33 12.40
N LEU A 96 -8.41 -11.31 11.55
CA LEU A 96 -7.22 -11.13 10.73
C LEU A 96 -6.11 -10.49 11.57
N PRO A 97 -5.11 -11.24 12.04
CA PRO A 97 -3.79 -10.68 11.99
C PRO A 97 -3.45 -10.68 10.48
N GLY A 98 -3.55 -9.50 9.87
CA GLY A 98 -2.99 -9.22 8.55
C GLY A 98 -3.95 -9.41 7.40
N MET A 99 -4.69 -8.34 7.09
CA MET A 99 -5.01 -7.76 5.76
C MET A 99 -5.28 -8.64 4.51
N PHE A 100 -5.25 -9.98 4.55
CA PHE A 100 -5.09 -10.82 3.35
C PHE A 100 -5.97 -12.08 3.29
N ALA A 101 -7.10 -12.18 3.99
CA ALA A 101 -7.97 -13.35 3.80
C ALA A 101 -9.44 -12.97 3.62
N MET A 102 -9.87 -12.94 2.35
CA MET A 102 -11.05 -13.64 1.87
C MET A 102 -10.79 -14.04 0.42
N SER A 103 -10.29 -15.26 0.24
CA SER A 103 -10.22 -15.91 -1.05
C SER A 103 -10.71 -17.32 -0.84
N SER A 104 -11.92 -17.56 -1.32
CA SER A 104 -12.44 -18.90 -1.60
C SER A 104 -12.59 -19.81 -0.38
N LEU A 105 -13.76 -19.76 0.26
CA LEU A 105 -14.64 -20.90 0.58
C LEU A 105 -15.93 -20.39 1.23
#